data_AF-A0A7L5E1J7-F1
#
_entry.id   AF-A0A7L5E1J7-F1
#
_cell.length_a   1.000
_cell.length_b   1.000
_cell.length_c   1.000
_cell.angle_alpha   90.00
_cell.angle_beta   90.00
_cell.angle_gamma   90.00
#
_symmetry.space_group_name_H-M   'P 1'
#
loop_
_entity.id
_entity.type
_entity.pdbx_description
1 polymer ?
#
loop_
_entity_poly.entity_id
_entity_poly.type
_entity_poly.pdbx_seq_one_letter_code
_entity_poly.pdbx_strand_id
1 'polypeptide(L)'
;MTSSTNDFNLQRKQLAAYLAAHQEIILNYWRMTCAPDEALQEGAHLSGEELAGLLPLLLTFFTRGIAGENQENELVDSLCQHQIHRWHYSYSLENLLTEFDNFYTGLDTEIQDFLKEYPQTRPGIIVLAYSQLRQLVKLVNASVVLPVDQLRQTRADGQVKILQAALDRLQQKNNQRVSQLHQVAHDMHNYLGIITTATSLLQKVITADDQAKYRDMISRNVNAATHRLNQLLTNAQAE
;
A
#
# COMPACT_ATOMS: atom_id res chain seq x y z
N MET A 1 -11.08 -16.37 -55.28
CA MET A 1 -10.47 -16.22 -53.93
C MET A 1 -10.47 -14.78 -53.41
N THR A 2 -10.44 -13.75 -54.26
CA THR A 2 -10.47 -12.32 -53.88
C THR A 2 -11.77 -11.86 -53.22
N SER A 3 -12.94 -12.34 -53.68
CA SER A 3 -14.24 -11.97 -53.10
C SER A 3 -14.43 -12.41 -51.64
N SER A 4 -13.91 -13.59 -51.25
CA SER A 4 -14.01 -14.08 -49.86
C SER A 4 -13.13 -13.29 -48.90
N THR A 5 -11.95 -12.85 -49.35
CA THR A 5 -11.04 -12.03 -48.53
C THR A 5 -11.58 -10.62 -48.35
N ASN A 6 -12.19 -10.06 -49.40
CA ASN A 6 -12.81 -8.73 -49.34
C ASN A 6 -14.02 -8.71 -48.39
N ASP A 7 -14.87 -9.73 -48.43
CA ASP A 7 -16.02 -9.85 -47.53
C ASP A 7 -15.59 -10.06 -46.06
N PHE A 8 -14.53 -10.84 -45.81
CA PHE A 8 -13.96 -10.96 -44.46
C PHE A 8 -13.45 -9.62 -43.93
N ASN A 9 -12.69 -8.87 -44.74
CA ASN A 9 -12.19 -7.54 -44.33
C ASN A 9 -13.31 -6.52 -44.13
N LEU A 10 -14.40 -6.62 -44.90
CA LEU A 10 -15.58 -5.77 -44.73
C LEU A 10 -16.27 -6.05 -43.39
N GLN A 11 -16.58 -7.32 -43.09
CA GLN A 11 -17.20 -7.72 -41.82
C GLN A 11 -16.30 -7.38 -40.62
N ARG A 12 -14.98 -7.51 -40.79
CA ARG A 12 -14.01 -7.10 -39.78
C ARG A 12 -14.11 -5.61 -39.45
N LYS A 13 -14.12 -4.76 -40.47
CA LYS A 13 -14.27 -3.31 -40.30
C LYS A 13 -15.65 -2.93 -39.74
N GLN A 14 -16.69 -3.67 -40.13
CA GLN A 14 -18.04 -3.47 -39.62
C GLN A 14 -18.11 -3.74 -38.11
N LEU A 15 -17.53 -4.84 -37.62
CA LEU A 15 -17.45 -5.13 -36.19
C LEU A 15 -16.65 -4.05 -35.43
N ALA A 16 -15.50 -3.65 -35.95
CA ALA A 16 -14.69 -2.60 -35.32
C ALA A 16 -15.44 -1.26 -35.22
N ALA A 17 -16.14 -0.86 -36.29
CA ALA A 17 -16.93 0.37 -36.32
C ALA A 17 -18.14 0.30 -35.39
N TYR A 18 -18.81 -0.86 -35.32
CA TYR A 18 -19.91 -1.09 -34.39
C TYR A 18 -19.45 -0.90 -32.95
N LEU A 19 -18.39 -1.60 -32.53
CA LEU A 19 -17.86 -1.53 -31.17
C LEU A 19 -17.35 -0.13 -30.81
N ALA A 20 -16.74 0.58 -31.76
CA ALA A 20 -16.31 1.97 -31.56
C ALA A 20 -17.52 2.91 -31.34
N ALA A 21 -18.62 2.71 -32.07
CA ALA A 21 -19.84 3.49 -31.88
C ALA A 21 -20.56 3.17 -30.54
N HIS A 22 -20.38 1.95 -30.03
CA HIS A 22 -21.00 1.48 -28.78
C HIS A 22 -20.08 1.64 -27.56
N GLN A 23 -18.94 2.32 -27.71
CA GLN A 23 -17.98 2.54 -26.63
C GLN A 23 -18.63 3.16 -25.38
N GLU A 24 -19.47 4.19 -25.53
CA GLU A 24 -20.16 4.80 -24.38
C GLU A 24 -21.19 3.85 -23.74
N ILE A 25 -21.77 2.92 -24.49
CA ILE A 25 -22.69 1.92 -23.93
C ILE A 25 -21.92 0.97 -23.01
N ILE A 26 -20.76 0.48 -23.47
CA ILE A 26 -19.86 -0.37 -22.67
C ILE A 26 -19.41 0.36 -21.40
N LEU A 27 -18.98 1.62 -21.53
CA LEU A 27 -18.50 2.41 -20.40
C LEU A 27 -19.63 2.77 -19.43
N ASN A 28 -20.83 3.05 -19.92
CA ASN A 28 -22.01 3.28 -19.08
C ASN A 28 -22.40 2.00 -18.32
N TYR A 29 -22.38 0.84 -18.99
CA TYR A 29 -22.63 -0.44 -18.34
C TYR A 29 -21.65 -0.68 -17.20
N TRP A 30 -20.35 -0.48 -17.46
CA TRP A 30 -19.31 -0.58 -16.43
C TRP A 30 -19.55 0.41 -15.27
N ARG A 31 -19.83 1.69 -15.56
CA ARG A 31 -20.13 2.70 -14.51
C ARG A 31 -21.32 2.29 -13.65
N MET A 32 -22.41 1.81 -14.27
CA MET A 32 -23.63 1.42 -13.56
C MET A 32 -23.46 0.14 -12.73
N THR A 33 -22.64 -0.80 -13.18
CA THR A 33 -22.34 -2.03 -12.45
C THR A 33 -21.35 -1.82 -11.31
N CYS A 34 -20.47 -0.82 -11.42
CA CYS A 34 -19.49 -0.49 -10.38
C CYS A 34 -20.00 0.58 -9.37
N ALA A 35 -21.08 1.30 -9.69
CA ALA A 35 -21.64 2.36 -8.84
C ALA A 35 -22.34 1.94 -7.51
N PRO A 36 -22.93 0.73 -7.33
CA PRO A 36 -23.80 0.49 -6.18
C PRO A 36 -23.14 -0.17 -4.96
N ASP A 37 -21.82 -0.35 -4.93
CA ASP A 37 -21.19 -1.00 -3.77
C ASP A 37 -20.71 0.05 -2.75
N GLU A 38 -21.54 0.33 -1.74
CA GLU A 38 -21.21 1.24 -0.62
C GLU A 38 -19.90 0.83 0.10
N ALA A 39 -19.48 -0.43 0.01
CA ALA A 39 -18.21 -0.90 0.54
C ALA A 39 -16.98 -0.43 -0.26
N LEU A 40 -17.15 -0.02 -1.52
CA LEU A 40 -16.08 0.52 -2.37
C LEU A 40 -15.82 2.01 -2.08
N GLN A 41 -16.80 2.75 -1.57
CA GLN A 41 -16.79 4.23 -1.68
C GLN A 41 -15.74 4.95 -0.82
N GLU A 42 -15.43 4.51 0.41
CA GLU A 42 -14.52 5.30 1.27
C GLU A 42 -13.05 5.35 0.81
N GLY A 43 -12.64 4.46 -0.11
CA GLY A 43 -11.27 4.40 -0.66
C GLY A 43 -11.16 4.32 -2.19
N ALA A 44 -12.28 4.12 -2.92
CA ALA A 44 -12.26 3.91 -4.38
C ALA A 44 -12.45 5.17 -5.24
N HIS A 45 -12.86 6.30 -4.66
CA HIS A 45 -13.22 7.48 -5.46
C HIS A 45 -12.08 8.01 -6.36
N LEU A 46 -10.81 7.94 -5.91
CA LEU A 46 -9.67 8.37 -6.71
C LEU A 46 -9.26 7.33 -7.78
N SER A 47 -9.32 6.04 -7.46
CA SER A 47 -8.91 4.97 -8.38
C SER A 47 -9.96 4.67 -9.45
N GLY A 48 -11.25 4.90 -9.17
CA GLY A 48 -12.33 4.77 -10.15
C GLY A 48 -12.25 5.82 -11.26
N GLU A 49 -11.85 7.06 -10.95
CA GLU A 49 -11.61 8.11 -11.97
C GLU A 49 -10.43 7.75 -12.88
N GLU A 50 -9.37 7.16 -12.32
CA GLU A 50 -8.17 6.75 -13.07
C GLU A 50 -8.46 5.55 -13.98
N LEU A 51 -9.22 4.56 -13.48
CA LEU A 51 -9.68 3.45 -14.30
C LEU A 51 -10.63 3.94 -15.41
N ALA A 52 -11.54 4.87 -15.10
CA ALA A 52 -12.41 5.49 -16.09
C ALA A 52 -11.62 6.19 -17.21
N GLY A 53 -10.41 6.71 -16.93
CA GLY A 53 -9.50 7.23 -17.95
C GLY A 53 -8.80 6.15 -18.78
N LEU A 54 -8.55 4.97 -18.20
CA LEU A 54 -7.88 3.84 -18.86
C LEU A 54 -8.80 3.06 -19.81
N LEU A 55 -10.05 2.81 -19.42
CA LEU A 55 -10.97 1.96 -20.17
C LEU A 55 -11.22 2.43 -21.62
N PRO A 56 -11.40 3.74 -21.91
CA PRO A 56 -11.51 4.24 -23.29
C PRO A 56 -10.31 3.89 -24.17
N LEU A 57 -9.09 3.91 -23.59
CA LEU A 57 -7.86 3.59 -24.29
C LEU A 57 -7.78 2.09 -24.59
N LEU A 58 -8.19 1.25 -23.64
CA LEU A 58 -8.29 -0.19 -23.81
C LEU A 58 -9.32 -0.58 -24.88
N LEU A 59 -10.46 0.11 -24.94
CA LEU A 59 -11.46 -0.06 -26.00
C LEU A 59 -10.93 0.38 -27.36
N THR A 60 -10.21 1.50 -27.41
CA THR A 60 -9.56 1.96 -28.64
C THR A 60 -8.52 0.95 -29.12
N PHE A 61 -7.71 0.41 -28.21
CA PHE A 61 -6.75 -0.65 -28.52
C PHE A 61 -7.47 -1.87 -29.11
N PHE A 62 -8.51 -2.36 -28.43
CA PHE A 62 -9.28 -3.53 -28.85
C PHE A 62 -9.92 -3.36 -30.24
N THR A 63 -10.60 -2.24 -30.47
CA THR A 63 -11.29 -1.95 -31.74
C THR A 63 -10.30 -1.80 -32.90
N ARG A 64 -9.15 -1.18 -32.70
CA ARG A 64 -8.07 -1.08 -33.70
C ARG A 64 -7.47 -2.45 -34.03
N GLY A 65 -7.34 -3.32 -33.04
CA GLY A 65 -6.92 -4.72 -33.23
C GLY A 65 -7.88 -5.51 -34.09
N ILE A 66 -9.19 -5.37 -33.83
CA ILE A 66 -10.22 -5.95 -34.69
C ILE A 66 -10.12 -5.36 -36.09
N ALA A 67 -9.96 -4.04 -36.25
CA ALA A 67 -9.80 -3.39 -37.54
C ALA A 67 -8.55 -3.85 -38.31
N GLY A 68 -7.63 -4.57 -37.66
CA GLY A 68 -6.37 -5.04 -38.20
C GLY A 68 -5.35 -3.92 -38.42
N GLU A 69 -5.47 -2.86 -37.63
CA GLU A 69 -4.47 -1.81 -37.54
C GLU A 69 -3.29 -2.29 -36.69
N ASN A 70 -2.08 -1.81 -37.00
CA ASN A 70 -0.93 -2.10 -36.14
C ASN A 70 -1.17 -1.49 -34.76
N GLN A 71 -1.15 -2.37 -33.76
CA GLN A 71 -1.23 -1.99 -32.35
C GLN A 71 0.19 -1.80 -31.81
N GLU A 72 0.50 -0.59 -31.39
CA GLU A 72 1.71 -0.34 -30.60
C GLU A 72 1.38 -0.64 -29.13
N ASN A 73 1.75 -1.83 -28.67
CA ASN A 73 1.60 -2.23 -27.26
C ASN A 73 2.33 -1.27 -26.32
N GLU A 74 3.45 -0.69 -26.79
CA GLU A 74 4.30 0.24 -26.02
C GLU A 74 3.54 1.49 -25.55
N LEU A 75 2.57 1.99 -26.33
CA LEU A 75 1.74 3.14 -25.95
C LEU A 75 0.82 2.79 -24.78
N VAL A 76 0.19 1.61 -24.81
CA VAL A 76 -0.67 1.15 -23.72
C VAL A 76 0.17 0.82 -22.50
N ASP A 77 1.33 0.20 -22.67
CA ASP A 77 2.24 -0.12 -21.57
C ASP A 77 2.76 1.13 -20.86
N SER A 78 3.16 2.15 -21.62
CA SER A 78 3.61 3.44 -21.06
C SER A 78 2.48 4.15 -20.31
N LEU A 79 1.27 4.19 -20.88
CA LEU A 79 0.11 4.81 -20.24
C LEU A 79 -0.29 4.06 -18.96
N CYS A 80 -0.31 2.73 -18.99
CA CYS A 80 -0.57 1.89 -17.83
C CYS A 80 0.45 2.14 -16.72
N GLN A 81 1.75 2.20 -17.03
CA GLN A 81 2.78 2.49 -16.04
C GLN A 81 2.59 3.86 -15.36
N HIS A 82 2.23 4.89 -16.13
CA HIS A 82 1.96 6.22 -15.59
C HIS A 82 0.72 6.25 -14.68
N GLN A 83 -0.32 5.47 -15.00
CA GLN A 83 -1.54 5.38 -14.21
C GLN A 83 -1.31 4.57 -12.92
N ILE A 84 -0.54 3.47 -12.98
CA ILE A 84 -0.20 2.61 -11.83
C ILE A 84 0.49 3.39 -10.71
N HIS A 85 1.41 4.31 -11.06
CA HIS A 85 2.09 5.13 -10.04
C HIS A 85 1.13 6.02 -9.26
N ARG A 86 -0.04 6.35 -9.82
CA ARG A 86 -1.03 7.22 -9.20
C ARG A 86 -2.08 6.49 -8.38
N TRP A 87 -2.08 5.14 -8.42
CA TRP A 87 -2.88 4.27 -7.54
C TRP A 87 -2.33 4.31 -6.11
N HIS A 88 -2.35 5.51 -5.56
CA HIS A 88 -1.61 5.91 -4.38
C HIS A 88 -2.34 5.59 -3.09
N TYR A 89 -3.58 5.08 -3.14
CA TYR A 89 -4.38 4.87 -1.95
C TYR A 89 -5.26 3.64 -2.09
N SER A 90 -5.13 2.72 -1.11
CA SER A 90 -6.14 1.75 -0.61
C SER A 90 -6.95 0.88 -1.58
N TYR A 91 -6.82 1.01 -2.88
CA TYR A 91 -7.65 0.30 -3.84
C TYR A 91 -7.24 -1.17 -3.85
N SER A 92 -8.22 -2.03 -3.54
CA SER A 92 -7.97 -3.46 -3.37
C SER A 92 -7.76 -4.09 -4.76
N LEU A 93 -6.85 -5.07 -4.84
CA LEU A 93 -6.67 -5.87 -6.06
C LEU A 93 -7.98 -6.59 -6.44
N GLU A 94 -8.76 -6.98 -5.45
CA GLU A 94 -10.07 -7.62 -5.65
C GLU A 94 -11.03 -6.67 -6.38
N ASN A 95 -11.14 -5.42 -5.93
CA ASN A 95 -11.98 -4.41 -6.57
C ASN A 95 -11.52 -4.17 -8.00
N LEU A 96 -10.21 -4.10 -8.23
CA LEU A 96 -9.65 -3.93 -9.57
C LEU A 96 -10.02 -5.08 -10.51
N LEU A 97 -9.89 -6.31 -10.03
CA LEU A 97 -10.24 -7.49 -10.81
C LEU A 97 -11.74 -7.52 -11.10
N THR A 98 -12.57 -7.18 -10.13
CA THR A 98 -14.03 -7.06 -10.30
C THR A 98 -14.40 -5.99 -11.31
N GLU A 99 -13.77 -4.81 -11.27
CA GLU A 99 -14.06 -3.74 -12.23
C GLU A 99 -13.63 -4.11 -13.66
N PHE A 100 -12.49 -4.80 -13.82
CA PHE A 100 -12.11 -5.35 -15.13
C PHE A 100 -13.03 -6.47 -15.60
N ASP A 101 -13.51 -7.34 -14.71
CA ASP A 101 -14.47 -8.39 -15.05
C ASP A 101 -15.80 -7.81 -15.55
N ASN A 102 -16.31 -6.78 -14.86
CA ASN A 102 -17.48 -6.01 -15.29
C ASN A 102 -17.26 -5.37 -16.67
N PHE A 103 -16.07 -4.79 -16.89
CA PHE A 103 -15.71 -4.22 -18.18
C PHE A 103 -15.67 -5.28 -19.30
N TYR A 104 -15.06 -6.44 -19.08
CA TYR A 104 -15.03 -7.53 -20.05
C TYR A 104 -16.41 -8.12 -20.33
N THR A 105 -17.26 -8.17 -19.31
CA THR A 105 -18.66 -8.60 -19.45
C THR A 105 -19.46 -7.64 -20.33
N GLY A 106 -19.27 -6.32 -20.14
CA GLY A 106 -19.87 -5.31 -21.02
C GLY A 106 -19.40 -5.45 -22.47
N LEU A 107 -18.10 -5.71 -22.67
CA LEU A 107 -17.53 -5.98 -24.00
C LEU A 107 -18.11 -7.25 -24.65
N ASP A 108 -18.18 -8.35 -23.90
CA ASP A 108 -18.75 -9.60 -24.39
C ASP A 108 -20.23 -9.44 -24.79
N THR A 109 -20.99 -8.70 -23.98
CA THR A 109 -22.41 -8.39 -24.25
C THR A 109 -22.57 -7.67 -25.60
N GLU A 110 -21.79 -6.62 -25.85
CA GLU A 110 -21.86 -5.90 -27.14
C GLU A 110 -21.41 -6.76 -28.33
N ILE A 111 -20.43 -7.65 -28.14
CA ILE A 111 -20.05 -8.62 -29.19
C ILE A 111 -21.22 -9.57 -29.48
N GLN A 112 -21.90 -10.07 -28.46
CA GLN A 112 -23.07 -10.94 -28.62
C GLN A 112 -24.23 -10.21 -29.30
N ASP A 113 -24.47 -8.95 -28.96
CA ASP A 113 -25.53 -8.15 -29.57
C ASP A 113 -25.24 -7.83 -31.04
N PHE A 114 -23.98 -7.55 -31.40
CA PHE A 114 -23.56 -7.49 -32.79
C PHE A 114 -23.89 -8.79 -33.55
N LEU A 115 -23.62 -9.96 -32.96
CA LEU A 115 -23.87 -11.24 -33.63
C LEU A 115 -25.36 -11.52 -33.82
N LYS A 116 -26.23 -11.01 -32.93
CA LYS A 116 -27.69 -11.07 -33.09
C LYS A 116 -28.17 -10.16 -34.22
N GLU A 117 -27.60 -8.96 -34.33
CA GLU A 117 -27.95 -7.99 -35.37
C GLU A 117 -27.44 -8.40 -36.75
N TYR A 118 -26.27 -9.06 -36.81
CA TYR A 118 -25.62 -9.53 -38.03
C TYR A 118 -25.45 -11.05 -38.03
N PRO A 119 -26.54 -11.84 -38.16
CA PRO A 119 -26.49 -13.31 -38.04
C PRO A 119 -25.70 -14.00 -39.17
N GLN A 120 -25.41 -13.30 -40.26
CA GLN A 120 -24.57 -13.78 -41.37
C GLN A 120 -23.06 -13.54 -41.13
N THR A 121 -22.68 -13.13 -39.92
CA THR A 121 -21.28 -12.92 -39.55
C THR A 121 -20.51 -14.23 -39.67
N ARG A 122 -19.38 -14.18 -40.38
CA ARG A 122 -18.55 -15.37 -40.60
C ARG A 122 -17.94 -15.85 -39.28
N PRO A 123 -17.84 -17.18 -39.05
CA PRO A 123 -17.22 -17.72 -37.84
C PRO A 123 -15.78 -17.22 -37.58
N GLY A 124 -15.02 -16.95 -38.64
CA GLY A 124 -13.67 -16.38 -38.52
C GLY A 124 -13.64 -14.98 -37.89
N ILE A 125 -14.70 -14.18 -38.04
CA ILE A 125 -14.81 -12.86 -37.40
C ILE A 125 -15.08 -13.01 -35.91
N ILE A 126 -15.90 -14.00 -35.53
CA ILE A 126 -16.15 -14.35 -34.12
C ILE A 126 -14.85 -14.79 -33.44
N VAL A 127 -14.11 -15.72 -34.07
CA VAL A 127 -12.81 -16.19 -33.56
C VAL A 127 -11.82 -15.03 -33.45
N LEU A 128 -11.80 -14.11 -34.43
CA LEU A 128 -10.95 -12.92 -34.39
C LEU A 128 -11.30 -12.03 -33.20
N ALA A 129 -12.58 -11.70 -32.99
CA ALA A 129 -13.04 -10.85 -31.90
C ALA A 129 -12.61 -11.39 -30.53
N TYR A 130 -12.87 -12.68 -30.27
CA TYR A 130 -12.45 -13.31 -29.03
C TYR A 130 -10.93 -13.50 -28.92
N SER A 131 -10.20 -13.60 -30.03
CA SER A 131 -8.73 -13.58 -30.00
C SER A 131 -8.19 -12.22 -29.55
N GLN A 132 -8.82 -11.14 -30.02
CA GLN A 132 -8.47 -9.77 -29.63
C GLN A 132 -8.85 -9.50 -28.18
N LEU A 133 -9.99 -10.04 -27.71
CA LEU A 133 -10.39 -9.91 -26.30
C LEU A 133 -9.38 -10.61 -25.38
N ARG A 134 -8.93 -11.81 -25.76
CA ARG A 134 -7.85 -12.51 -25.02
C ARG A 134 -6.53 -11.73 -25.05
N GLN A 135 -6.19 -11.05 -26.14
CA GLN A 135 -4.99 -10.21 -26.21
C GLN A 135 -5.11 -9.01 -25.26
N LEU A 136 -6.29 -8.37 -25.22
CA LEU A 136 -6.58 -7.28 -24.29
C LEU A 136 -6.45 -7.73 -22.83
N VAL A 137 -7.03 -8.88 -22.47
CA VAL A 137 -6.94 -9.45 -21.11
C VAL A 137 -5.48 -9.72 -20.73
N LYS A 138 -4.66 -10.24 -21.66
CA LYS A 138 -3.23 -10.45 -21.42
C LYS A 138 -2.48 -9.14 -21.19
N LEU A 139 -2.76 -8.12 -22.01
CA LEU A 139 -2.15 -6.80 -21.90
C LEU A 139 -2.49 -6.16 -20.54
N VAL A 140 -3.76 -6.14 -20.15
CA VAL A 140 -4.19 -5.59 -18.86
C VAL A 140 -3.53 -6.34 -17.70
N ASN A 141 -3.48 -7.67 -17.74
CA ASN A 141 -2.82 -8.44 -16.69
C ASN A 141 -1.33 -8.13 -16.58
N ALA A 142 -0.61 -8.06 -17.71
CA ALA A 142 0.81 -7.78 -17.74
C ALA A 142 1.15 -6.35 -17.32
N SER A 143 0.36 -5.39 -17.78
CA SER A 143 0.70 -3.98 -17.73
C SER A 143 0.02 -3.24 -16.59
N VAL A 144 -0.98 -3.84 -15.94
CA VAL A 144 -1.76 -3.21 -14.86
C VAL A 144 -1.80 -4.08 -13.62
N VAL A 145 -2.37 -5.29 -13.73
CA VAL A 145 -2.66 -6.16 -12.57
C VAL A 145 -1.36 -6.60 -11.86
N LEU A 146 -0.40 -7.15 -12.60
CA LEU A 146 0.85 -7.64 -12.03
C LEU A 146 1.69 -6.52 -11.36
N PRO A 147 1.95 -5.36 -12.00
CA PRO A 147 2.65 -4.26 -11.36
C PRO A 147 1.99 -3.79 -10.06
N VAL A 148 0.67 -3.81 -9.99
CA VAL A 148 -0.09 -3.31 -8.84
C VAL A 148 -0.02 -4.28 -7.68
N ASP A 149 -0.12 -5.58 -7.95
CA ASP A 149 0.14 -6.61 -6.94
C ASP A 149 1.58 -6.51 -6.39
N GLN A 150 2.58 -6.36 -7.27
CA GLN A 150 3.98 -6.19 -6.88
C GLN A 150 4.21 -4.93 -6.01
N LEU A 151 3.59 -3.81 -6.36
CA LEU A 151 3.66 -2.58 -5.57
C LEU A 151 3.02 -2.76 -4.19
N ARG A 152 1.91 -3.48 -4.09
CA ARG A 152 1.27 -3.79 -2.79
C ARG A 152 2.17 -4.65 -1.92
N GLN A 153 2.76 -5.70 -2.47
CA GLN A 153 3.70 -6.57 -1.75
C GLN A 153 4.92 -5.79 -1.25
N THR A 154 5.52 -4.98 -2.12
CA THR A 154 6.68 -4.15 -1.75
C THR A 154 6.35 -3.14 -0.65
N ARG A 155 5.15 -2.54 -0.69
CA ARG A 155 4.69 -1.60 0.36
C ARG A 155 4.47 -2.31 1.70
N ALA A 156 3.87 -3.50 1.69
CA ALA A 156 3.66 -4.29 2.91
C ALA A 156 5.01 -4.65 3.57
N ASP A 157 5.99 -5.11 2.79
CA ASP A 157 7.34 -5.40 3.28
C ASP A 157 8.05 -4.14 3.83
N GLY A 158 7.87 -3.00 3.16
CA GLY A 158 8.38 -1.71 3.63
C GLY A 158 7.77 -1.29 4.97
N GLN A 159 6.45 -1.43 5.13
CA GLN A 159 5.77 -1.12 6.39
C GLN A 159 6.23 -2.03 7.54
N VAL A 160 6.41 -3.34 7.29
CA VAL A 160 6.95 -4.27 8.29
C VAL A 160 8.35 -3.84 8.74
N LYS A 161 9.22 -3.45 7.80
CA LYS A 161 10.57 -2.95 8.14
C LYS A 161 10.54 -1.67 8.97
N ILE A 162 9.64 -0.74 8.65
CA ILE A 162 9.47 0.51 9.41
C ILE A 162 8.97 0.21 10.83
N LEU A 163 7.97 -0.67 10.96
CA LEU A 163 7.44 -1.08 12.26
C LEU A 163 8.48 -1.83 13.10
N GLN A 164 9.27 -2.71 12.48
CA GLN A 164 10.37 -3.40 13.17
C GLN A 164 11.42 -2.41 13.65
N ALA A 165 11.84 -1.45 12.81
CA ALA A 165 12.80 -0.43 13.21
C ALA A 165 12.26 0.46 14.35
N ALA A 166 10.95 0.76 14.36
CA ALA A 166 10.31 1.48 15.45
C ALA A 166 10.29 0.65 16.75
N LEU A 167 9.99 -0.66 16.65
CA LEU A 167 10.02 -1.58 17.78
C LEU A 167 11.43 -1.72 18.37
N ASP A 168 12.44 -1.88 17.52
CA ASP A 168 13.84 -1.99 17.94
C ASP A 168 14.29 -0.72 18.69
N ARG A 169 13.89 0.47 18.20
CA ARG A 169 14.15 1.74 18.89
C ARG A 169 13.48 1.81 20.26
N LEU A 170 12.23 1.34 20.37
CA LEU A 170 11.53 1.29 21.65
C LEU A 170 12.20 0.30 22.63
N GLN A 171 12.62 -0.86 22.16
CA GLN A 171 13.33 -1.85 22.97
C GLN A 171 14.68 -1.32 23.44
N GLN A 172 15.44 -0.67 22.57
CA GLN A 172 16.71 -0.03 22.94
C GLN A 172 16.50 1.03 24.02
N LYS A 173 15.50 1.89 23.87
CA LYS A 173 15.15 2.92 24.86
C LYS A 173 14.73 2.30 26.20
N ASN A 174 13.94 1.23 26.16
CA ASN A 174 13.53 0.51 27.37
C ASN A 174 14.74 -0.12 28.10
N ASN A 175 15.66 -0.74 27.36
CA ASN A 175 16.88 -1.32 27.94
C ASN A 175 17.78 -0.27 28.58
N GLN A 176 17.92 0.90 27.93
CA GLN A 176 18.65 2.03 28.50
C GLN A 176 18.00 2.50 29.81
N ARG A 177 16.67 2.61 29.85
CA ARG A 177 15.92 2.97 31.06
C ARG A 177 16.11 1.95 32.18
N VAL A 178 16.01 0.66 31.88
CA VAL A 178 16.24 -0.42 32.86
C VAL A 178 17.66 -0.35 33.43
N SER A 179 18.66 -0.13 32.57
CA SER A 179 20.05 0.01 33.02
C SER A 179 20.26 1.24 33.92
N GLN A 180 19.66 2.38 33.57
CA GLN A 180 19.72 3.59 34.41
C GLN A 180 19.06 3.37 35.77
N LEU A 181 17.90 2.70 35.82
CA LEU A 181 17.22 2.38 37.07
C LEU A 181 18.07 1.46 37.95
N HIS A 182 18.71 0.42 37.38
CA HIS A 182 19.61 -0.45 38.12
C HIS A 182 20.81 0.32 38.69
N GLN A 183 21.42 1.20 37.91
CA GLN A 183 22.55 2.00 38.35
C GLN A 183 22.16 2.91 39.52
N VAL A 184 21.01 3.58 39.44
CA VAL A 184 20.58 4.47 40.52
C VAL A 184 20.16 3.69 41.76
N ALA A 185 19.50 2.54 41.61
CA ALA A 185 19.19 1.66 42.74
C ALA A 185 20.47 1.21 43.48
N HIS A 186 21.50 0.83 42.72
CA HIS A 186 22.81 0.46 43.27
C HIS A 186 23.48 1.64 43.99
N ASP A 187 23.52 2.83 43.37
CA ASP A 187 24.10 4.02 43.97
C ASP A 187 23.36 4.42 45.27
N MET A 188 22.02 4.34 45.28
CA MET A 188 21.21 4.57 46.49
C MET A 188 21.53 3.57 47.59
N HIS A 189 21.68 2.30 47.26
CA HIS A 189 22.04 1.27 48.25
C HIS A 189 23.40 1.58 48.89
N ASN A 190 24.39 2.00 48.09
CA ASN A 190 25.71 2.40 48.58
C ASN A 190 25.63 3.64 49.49
N TYR A 191 24.90 4.68 49.09
CA TYR A 191 24.72 5.88 49.91
C TYR A 191 24.04 5.56 51.24
N LEU A 192 22.98 4.74 51.22
CA LEU A 192 22.30 4.29 52.43
C LEU A 192 23.25 3.49 53.34
N GLY A 193 24.03 2.57 52.79
CA GLY A 193 25.03 1.81 53.56
C GLY A 193 26.06 2.71 54.26
N ILE A 194 26.54 3.75 53.57
CA ILE A 194 27.47 4.73 54.16
C ILE A 194 26.77 5.55 55.27
N ILE A 195 25.54 6.02 55.03
CA ILE A 195 24.76 6.76 56.03
C ILE A 195 24.52 5.91 57.27
N THR A 196 24.09 4.66 57.10
CA THR A 196 23.85 3.71 58.21
C THR A 196 25.13 3.44 59.00
N THR A 197 26.26 3.25 58.32
CA THR A 197 27.55 3.03 58.97
C THR A 197 28.01 4.25 59.75
N ALA A 198 27.95 5.44 59.14
CA ALA A 198 28.32 6.70 59.81
C ALA A 198 27.40 6.99 61.01
N THR A 199 26.10 6.69 60.90
CA THR A 199 25.14 6.85 62.00
C THR A 199 25.41 5.88 63.15
N SER A 200 25.74 4.62 62.84
CA SER A 200 26.13 3.61 63.83
C SER A 200 27.42 4.00 64.57
N LEU A 201 28.39 4.61 63.87
CA LEU A 201 29.63 5.10 64.48
C LEU A 201 29.39 6.33 65.37
N LEU A 202 28.48 7.22 64.99
CA LEU A 202 28.05 8.37 65.81
C LEU A 202 27.33 7.96 67.11
N GLN A 203 26.80 6.74 67.21
CA GLN A 203 26.17 6.21 68.43
C GLN A 203 27.19 5.68 69.46
N LYS A 204 28.48 5.59 69.10
CA LYS A 204 29.56 5.18 70.00
C LYS A 204 30.20 6.39 70.69
N VAL A 205 30.90 6.18 71.81
CA VAL A 205 31.72 7.23 72.44
C VAL A 205 32.89 7.55 71.52
N ILE A 206 32.84 8.68 70.84
CA ILE A 206 33.82 9.13 69.85
C ILE A 206 34.28 10.55 70.17
N THR A 207 35.43 10.95 69.60
CA THR A 207 35.96 12.30 69.79
C THR A 207 35.12 13.34 69.04
N ALA A 208 35.21 14.62 69.46
CA ALA A 208 34.48 15.71 68.80
C ALA A 208 34.89 15.89 67.32
N ASP A 209 36.15 15.60 66.98
CA ASP A 209 36.68 15.67 65.62
C ASP A 209 36.11 14.55 64.74
N ASP A 210 36.05 13.33 65.26
CA ASP A 210 35.40 12.20 64.58
C ASP A 210 33.90 12.43 64.36
N GLN A 211 33.23 13.08 65.32
CA GLN A 211 31.82 13.41 65.23
C GLN A 211 31.53 14.40 64.10
N ALA A 212 32.38 15.42 63.92
CA ALA A 212 32.28 16.37 62.83
C ALA A 212 32.49 15.68 61.47
N LYS A 213 33.48 14.79 61.38
CA LYS A 213 33.80 14.03 60.16
C LYS A 213 32.65 13.12 59.71
N TYR A 214 32.02 12.38 60.62
CA TYR A 214 30.89 11.52 60.28
C TYR A 214 29.62 12.30 59.91
N ARG A 215 29.36 13.44 60.56
CA ARG A 215 28.26 14.35 60.15
C ARG A 215 28.47 14.90 58.74
N ASP A 216 29.70 15.29 58.40
CA ASP A 216 30.06 15.75 57.07
C ASP A 216 29.95 14.63 56.02
N MET A 217 30.31 13.38 56.36
CA MET A 217 30.05 12.22 55.50
C MET A 217 28.56 11.99 55.26
N ILE A 218 27.71 12.03 56.30
CA ILE A 218 26.26 11.86 56.14
C ILE A 218 25.69 12.97 55.25
N SER A 219 26.01 14.23 55.52
CA SER A 219 25.55 15.38 54.75
C SER A 219 25.90 15.25 53.26
N ARG A 220 27.15 14.90 52.94
CA ARG A 220 27.59 14.69 51.56
C ARG A 220 26.85 13.55 50.86
N ASN A 221 26.65 12.42 51.53
CA ASN A 221 25.98 11.26 50.93
C ASN A 221 24.47 11.47 50.77
N VAL A 222 23.80 12.17 51.70
CA VAL A 222 22.39 12.56 51.58
C VAL A 222 22.20 13.53 50.41
N ASN A 223 23.08 14.53 50.26
CA ASN A 223 23.03 15.46 49.14
C ASN A 223 23.28 14.75 47.81
N ALA A 224 24.24 13.83 47.76
CA ALA A 224 24.51 13.02 46.56
C ALA A 224 23.32 12.13 46.16
N ALA A 225 22.71 11.45 47.12
CA ALA A 225 21.52 10.62 46.88
C ALA A 225 20.32 11.45 46.40
N THR A 226 20.08 12.62 47.02
CA THR A 226 19.00 13.53 46.64
C THR A 226 19.21 14.08 45.23
N HIS A 227 20.45 14.44 44.87
CA HIS A 227 20.79 14.90 43.53
C HIS A 227 20.53 13.82 42.47
N ARG A 228 20.94 12.58 42.73
CA ARG A 228 20.70 11.44 41.82
C ARG A 228 19.21 11.12 41.64
N LEU A 229 18.43 11.18 42.72
CA LEU A 229 16.98 10.96 42.68
C LEU A 229 16.27 12.05 41.87
N ASN A 230 16.69 13.30 42.02
CA ASN A 230 16.18 14.42 41.22
C ASN A 230 16.54 14.29 39.73
N GLN A 231 17.77 13.86 39.40
CA GLN A 231 18.17 13.59 38.02
C GLN A 231 17.27 12.53 37.34
N LEU A 232 16.89 11.46 38.05
CA LEU A 232 15.94 10.47 37.51
C LEU A 232 14.55 11.04 37.28
N LEU A 233 14.04 11.83 38.23
CA LEU A 233 12.71 12.43 38.12
C LEU A 233 12.63 13.42 36.95
N THR A 234 13.65 14.24 36.74
CA THR A 234 13.70 15.16 35.60
C THR A 234 13.85 14.42 34.28
N ASN A 235 14.66 13.34 34.23
CA ASN A 235 14.82 12.54 33.01
C ASN A 235 13.55 11.75 32.66
N ALA A 236 12.75 11.35 33.65
CA ALA A 236 11.47 10.66 33.43
C ALA A 236 10.34 11.61 32.94
N GLN A 237 10.51 12.93 33.08
CA GLN A 237 9.53 13.95 32.67
C GLN A 237 9.87 14.63 31.33
N ALA A 238 11.10 14.47 30.84
CA ALA A 238 11.58 15.08 29.59
C ALA A 238 11.40 14.20 28.34
N GLU A 239 10.77 13.03 28.49
CA GLU A 239 10.38 12.11 27.41
C GLU A 239 8.87 12.11 27.17
#